data_AF-A0A533SHG6-F1
#
_entry.id   AF-A0A533SHG6-F1
#
_cell.length_a   1.000
_cell.length_b   1.000
_cell.length_c   1.000
_cell.angle_alpha   90.00
_cell.angle_beta   90.00
_cell.angle_gamma   90.00
#
_symmetry.space_group_name_H-M   'P 1'
#
loop_
_entity.id
_entity.type
_entity.pdbx_description
1 polymer ?
#
loop_
_entity_poly.entity_id
_entity_poly.type
_entity_poly.pdbx_seq_one_letter_code
_entity_poly.pdbx_strand_id
1 'polypeptide(L)' 'MKRFNSESGGLDKKLSFRLDENQFGELLSWARREGFPVSTIVRHLVLRYRDDRRRFAKVM' A
#
# COMPACT_ATOMS: atom_id res chain seq x y z
N MET A 1 -16.03 21.21 -0.08
CA MET A 1 -15.98 19.97 0.73
C MET A 1 -16.66 18.84 -0.04
N LYS A 2 -15.88 17.97 -0.69
CA LYS A 2 -16.44 16.77 -1.35
C LYS A 2 -16.64 15.71 -0.26
N ARG A 3 -17.90 15.40 0.05
CA ARG A 3 -18.28 14.31 0.95
C ARG A 3 -17.86 13.00 0.27
N PHE A 4 -16.83 12.34 0.79
CA PHE A 4 -16.57 10.95 0.46
C PHE A 4 -17.70 10.14 1.10
N ASN A 5 -18.63 9.73 0.25
CA ASN A 5 -19.74 8.88 0.61
C ASN A 5 -19.14 7.62 1.25
N SER A 6 -19.51 7.37 2.50
CA SER A 6 -19.23 6.14 3.23
C SER A 6 -20.08 5.02 2.63
N GLU A 7 -19.75 4.61 1.41
CA GLU A 7 -20.17 3.31 0.88
C GLU A 7 -19.35 2.27 1.63
N SER A 8 -19.80 1.86 2.82
CA SER A 8 -19.49 0.57 3.46
C SER A 8 -18.09 0.02 3.14
N GLY A 9 -17.07 0.85 3.29
CA GLY A 9 -15.76 0.65 2.66
C GLY A 9 -14.87 -0.13 3.58
N GLY A 10 -15.28 -1.36 3.90
CA GLY A 10 -14.54 -2.25 4.75
C GLY A 10 -13.09 -2.33 4.28
N LEU A 11 -12.16 -2.25 5.23
CA LEU A 11 -10.77 -2.65 5.06
C LEU A 11 -10.63 -4.18 4.78
N ASP A 12 -11.72 -4.82 4.37
CA ASP A 12 -12.01 -6.25 4.48
C ASP A 12 -11.65 -7.04 3.23
N LYS A 13 -11.26 -6.39 2.13
CA LYS A 13 -10.83 -7.13 0.95
C LYS A 13 -9.43 -7.69 1.17
N LYS A 14 -9.39 -8.94 1.65
CA LYS A 14 -8.16 -9.72 1.73
C LYS A 14 -7.61 -9.97 0.33
N LEU A 15 -6.35 -9.60 0.11
CA LEU A 15 -5.60 -9.87 -1.10
C LEU A 15 -4.44 -10.80 -0.74
N SER A 16 -4.20 -11.79 -1.59
CA SER A 16 -3.06 -12.68 -1.49
C SER A 16 -2.20 -12.51 -2.74
N PHE A 17 -0.90 -12.35 -2.55
CA PHE A 17 0.06 -12.25 -3.63
C PHE A 17 1.35 -12.98 -3.22
N ARG A 18 2.14 -13.39 -4.22
CA ARG A 18 3.40 -14.07 -3.99
C ARG A 18 4.53 -13.06 -4.02
N LEU A 19 5.50 -13.25 -3.14
CA LEU A 19 6.78 -12.56 -3.11
C LEU A 19 7.86 -13.62 -2.99
N ASP A 20 9.05 -13.31 -3.48
CA ASP A 20 10.23 -14.08 -3.10
C ASP A 20 10.60 -13.81 -1.63
N GLU A 21 11.43 -14.70 -1.08
CA GLU A 21 11.81 -14.68 0.32
C GLU A 21 12.57 -13.41 0.72
N ASN A 22 13.42 -12.89 -0.18
CA ASN A 22 14.22 -11.70 0.09
C ASN A 22 13.30 -10.46 0.18
N GLN A 23 12.41 -10.29 -0.79
CA GLN A 23 11.43 -9.19 -0.81
C GLN A 23 10.51 -9.21 0.41
N PHE A 24 10.04 -10.40 0.80
CA PHE A 24 9.23 -10.52 2.01
C PHE A 24 10.03 -10.22 3.28
N GLY A 25 11.29 -10.68 3.34
CA GLY A 25 12.22 -10.39 4.44
C GLY A 25 12.44 -8.89 4.64
N GLU A 26 12.66 -8.14 3.57
CA GLU A 26 12.79 -6.69 3.60
C GLU A 26 11.52 -6.01 4.14
N LEU A 27 10.35 -6.35 3.60
CA LEU A 27 9.07 -5.81 4.09
C LEU A 27 8.84 -6.10 5.57
N LEU A 28 9.18 -7.32 6.02
CA LEU A 28 9.05 -7.71 7.41
C LEU A 28 10.00 -6.92 8.32
N SER A 29 11.23 -6.65 7.85
CA SER A 29 12.19 -5.83 8.60
C SER A 29 11.68 -4.41 8.83
N TRP A 30 11.07 -3.79 7.81
CA TRP A 30 10.49 -2.45 7.91
C TRP A 30 9.26 -2.44 8.80
N ALA A 31 8.38 -3.43 8.63
CA ALA A 31 7.19 -3.61 9.47
C ALA A 31 7.58 -3.67 10.96
N ARG A 32 8.61 -4.45 11.31
CA ARG A 32 9.12 -4.55 12.67
C ARG A 32 9.74 -3.25 13.18
N ARG A 33 10.57 -2.60 12.36
CA ARG A 33 11.23 -1.34 12.71
C ARG A 33 10.24 -0.22 13.02
N GLU A 34 9.19 -0.12 12.21
CA GLU A 34 8.20 0.97 12.30
C GLU A 34 6.98 0.61 13.19
N GLY A 35 6.90 -0.64 13.66
CA GLY A 35 5.79 -1.08 14.53
C GLY A 35 4.44 -1.24 13.81
N PHE A 36 4.45 -1.51 12.50
CA PHE A 36 3.24 -1.68 11.69
C PHE A 36 3.12 -3.08 11.08
N PRO A 37 1.90 -3.56 10.78
CA PRO A 37 1.72 -4.76 9.98
C PRO A 37 2.30 -4.62 8.57
N VAL A 38 2.78 -5.73 7.99
CA VAL A 38 3.28 -5.78 6.61
C VAL A 38 2.24 -5.27 5.60
N SER A 39 0.96 -5.56 5.82
CA SER A 39 -0.14 -5.07 4.96
C SER A 39 -0.24 -3.54 4.94
N THR A 40 0.09 -2.86 6.03
CA THR A 40 0.14 -1.40 6.12
C THR A 40 1.29 -0.86 5.28
N ILE A 41 2.48 -1.47 5.39
CA ILE A 41 3.66 -1.10 4.60
C ILE A 41 3.36 -1.26 3.10
N VAL A 42 2.83 -2.42 2.70
CA VAL A 42 2.47 -2.71 1.30
C VAL A 42 1.44 -1.71 0.79
N ARG A 43 0.41 -1.39 1.59
CA ARG A 43 -0.59 -0.38 1.22
C ARG A 43 0.06 0.98 0.98
N HIS A 44 0.94 1.42 1.87
CA HIS A 44 1.65 2.69 1.73
C HIS A 44 2.45 2.74 0.42
N LEU A 45 3.22 1.68 0.14
CA LEU A 45 4.03 1.58 -1.08
C LEU A 45 3.17 1.60 -2.36
N VAL A 46 2.05 0.87 -2.37
CA VAL A 46 1.12 0.86 -3.52
C VAL A 46 0.51 2.24 -3.74
N LEU A 47 0.08 2.93 -2.69
CA LEU A 47 -0.47 4.29 -2.81
C LEU A 47 0.59 5.27 -3.33
N ARG A 48 1.81 5.23 -2.76
CA ARG A 48 2.94 6.04 -3.20
C ARG A 48 3.25 5.82 -4.68
N TYR A 49 3.36 4.57 -5.11
CA TYR A 49 3.61 4.22 -6.51
C TYR A 49 2.52 4.76 -7.45
N ARG A 50 1.24 4.66 -7.07
CA ARG A 50 0.13 5.19 -7.88
C ARG A 50 0.20 6.71 -8.01
N ASP A 51 0.54 7.41 -6.92
CA ASP A 51 0.66 8.86 -6.93
C ASP A 51 1.85 9.32 -7.77
N ASP A 52 2.98 8.63 -7.67
CA ASP A 52 4.15 8.90 -8.52
C ASP A 52 3.79 8.68 -10.00
N ARG A 53 3.15 7.56 -10.35
CA ARG A 53 2.67 7.29 -11.72
C ARG A 53 1.72 8.37 -12.24
N ARG A 54 0.81 8.86 -11.40
CA ARG A 54 -0.11 9.96 -11.77
C ARG A 54 0.62 11.28 -11.98
N ARG A 55 1.66 11.56 -11.20
CA ARG A 55 2.49 12.77 -11.38
C ARG A 55 3.27 12.69 -12.67
N PHE A 56 3.94 11.56 -12.95
CA PHE A 56 4.68 11.38 -14.20
C PHE A 56 3.80 11.41 -15.44
N ALA A 57 2.59 10.82 -15.38
CA ALA A 57 1.64 10.86 -16.49
C ALA A 57 1.03 12.25 -16.78
N LYS A 58 1.22 13.24 -15.88
CA LYS A 58 0.79 14.63 -16.09
C LYS A 58 1.90 15.54 -16.63
N VAL A 59 3.14 15.07 -16.65
CA VAL A 59 4.33 15.83 -17.12
C VAL A 59 4.68 15.46 -18.56
N MET A 60 4.11 14.37 -19.09
CA MET A 60 4.04 14.06 -20.53
C MET A 60 2.71 14.53 -21.10
#